data_AF-A0A7C6UWS6-F1
#
_entry.id   AF-A0A7C6UWS6-F1
#
_cell.length_a   1.000
_cell.length_b   1.000
_cell.length_c   1.000
_cell.angle_alpha   90.00
_cell.angle_beta   90.00
_cell.angle_gamma   90.00
#
_symmetry.space_group_name_H-M   'P 1'
#
loop_
_entity.id
_entity.type
_entity.pdbx_description
1 polymer ?
#
loop_
_entity_poly.entity_id
_entity_poly.type
_entity_poly.pdbx_seq_one_letter_code
_entity_poly.pdbx_strand_id
1 'polypeptide(L)'
;MEFSLEIDSFIDDYIKCIKEGCAAIFAGAGLSVASGYVDWKELLRNPAKRIGLDVNKETDLVALAQYIYNKDGSKQPMAELIRNNFVSCNNINENHEILAKLPIKTYWTTNYDSLIEDSLKKNGKNPDVKKSVKD
;
A
#
# COMPACT_ATOMS: atom_id res chain seq x y z
N MET A 1 22.56 18.35 4.35
CA MET A 1 21.82 18.22 3.08
C MET A 1 20.94 19.44 3.01
N GLU A 2 21.00 20.21 1.93
CA GLU A 2 20.26 21.48 1.80
C GLU A 2 18.99 21.18 1.00
N PHE A 3 17.83 21.44 1.60
CA PHE A 3 16.54 21.25 0.94
C PHE A 3 16.15 22.50 0.15
N SER A 4 15.16 22.38 -0.74
CA SER A 4 14.57 23.57 -1.36
C SER A 4 13.77 24.35 -0.32
N LEU A 5 13.62 25.66 -0.53
CA LEU A 5 12.79 26.52 0.33
C LEU A 5 11.35 25.99 0.49
N GLU A 6 10.81 25.35 -0.55
CA GLU A 6 9.48 24.73 -0.52
C GLU A 6 9.44 23.53 0.44
N ILE A 7 10.47 22.67 0.41
CA ILE A 7 10.56 21.50 1.30
C ILE A 7 10.77 21.95 2.75
N ASP A 8 11.62 22.95 2.99
CA ASP A 8 11.85 23.47 4.34
C ASP A 8 10.57 24.06 4.94
N SER A 9 9.83 24.86 4.16
CA SER A 9 8.53 25.39 4.60
C SER A 9 7.53 24.27 4.92
N PHE A 10 7.49 23.23 4.10
CA PHE A 10 6.64 22.07 4.37
C PHE A 10 7.04 21.35 5.67
N ILE A 11 8.34 21.17 5.91
CA ILE A 11 8.86 20.52 7.12
C ILE A 11 8.41 21.30 8.37
N ASP A 12 8.57 22.62 8.36
CA ASP A 12 8.19 23.48 9.50
C ASP A 12 6.68 23.41 9.78
N ASP A 13 5.86 23.55 8.74
CA ASP A 13 4.40 23.50 8.86
C ASP A 13 3.92 22.11 9.31
N TYR A 14 4.49 21.04 8.74
CA TYR A 14 4.09 19.68 9.09
C TYR A 14 4.53 19.30 10.52
N ILE A 15 5.70 19.75 10.97
CA ILE A 15 6.13 19.60 12.37
C ILE A 15 5.15 20.29 13.33
N LYS A 16 4.67 21.49 12.98
CA LYS A 16 3.65 22.18 13.77
C LYS A 16 2.37 21.34 13.85
N CYS A 17 1.88 20.82 12.72
CA CYS A 17 0.69 19.98 12.71
C CYS A 17 0.85 18.67 13.49
N ILE A 18 2.04 18.05 13.44
CA ILE A 18 2.35 16.86 14.25
C ILE A 18 2.26 17.18 15.74
N LYS A 19 2.86 18.31 16.18
CA LYS A 19 2.85 18.73 17.59
C LYS A 19 1.44 19.09 18.09
N GLU A 20 0.63 19.71 17.23
CA GLU A 20 -0.75 20.07 17.52
C GLU A 20 -1.73 18.89 17.40
N GLY A 21 -1.27 17.73 16.91
CA GLY A 21 -2.08 16.53 16.76
C GLY A 21 -3.10 16.59 15.62
N CYS A 22 -2.92 17.51 14.66
CA CYS A 22 -3.78 17.66 13.49
C CYS A 22 -3.18 17.07 12.20
N ALA A 23 -1.98 16.48 12.27
CA ALA A 23 -1.37 15.76 11.15
C ALA A 23 -2.01 14.38 10.91
N ALA A 24 -2.20 14.05 9.63
CA ALA A 24 -2.57 12.73 9.15
C ALA A 24 -1.67 12.33 7.99
N ILE A 25 -1.58 11.02 7.73
CA ILE A 25 -0.88 10.46 6.57
C ILE A 25 -1.90 9.79 5.66
N PHE A 26 -1.80 10.04 4.36
CA PHE A 26 -2.47 9.26 3.33
C PHE A 26 -1.41 8.51 2.53
N ALA A 27 -1.34 7.19 2.68
CA ALA A 27 -0.34 6.33 2.05
C ALA A 27 -0.93 5.57 0.86
N GLY A 28 -0.28 5.68 -0.30
CA GLY A 28 -0.55 4.83 -1.45
C GLY A 28 0.44 3.68 -1.57
N ALA A 29 0.33 2.88 -2.63
CA ALA A 29 1.16 1.71 -2.86
C ALA A 29 2.66 2.06 -2.94
N GLY A 30 2.98 3.30 -3.34
CA GLY A 30 4.34 3.85 -3.37
C GLY A 30 5.09 3.74 -2.04
N LEU A 31 4.40 3.84 -0.90
CA LEU A 31 5.02 3.68 0.42
C LEU A 31 5.56 2.26 0.63
N SER A 32 4.92 1.26 0.02
CA SER A 32 5.23 -0.17 0.18
C SER A 32 6.11 -0.72 -0.97
N VAL A 33 6.37 0.04 -2.04
CA VAL A 33 7.18 -0.44 -3.19
C VAL A 33 8.56 -0.93 -2.77
N ALA A 34 9.27 -0.18 -1.93
CA ALA A 34 10.59 -0.55 -1.42
C ALA A 34 10.57 -1.82 -0.52
N SER A 35 9.38 -2.22 -0.06
CA SER A 35 9.15 -3.44 0.74
C SER A 35 8.93 -4.69 -0.11
N GLY A 36 9.13 -4.59 -1.44
CA GLY A 36 8.98 -5.69 -2.38
C GLY A 36 7.57 -5.82 -2.96
N TYR A 37 6.73 -4.79 -2.85
CA TYR A 37 5.35 -4.84 -3.33
C TYR A 37 5.27 -5.04 -4.84
N VAL A 38 4.33 -5.90 -5.23
CA VAL A 38 4.33 -6.61 -6.51
C VAL A 38 4.04 -5.68 -7.69
N ASP A 39 4.85 -5.81 -8.73
CA ASP A 39 4.54 -5.29 -10.07
C ASP A 39 3.23 -5.93 -10.56
N TRP A 40 2.17 -5.12 -10.66
CA TRP A 40 0.86 -5.55 -11.13
C TRP A 40 0.91 -6.26 -12.49
N LYS A 41 1.89 -5.92 -13.33
CA LYS A 41 2.09 -6.57 -14.63
C LYS A 41 2.55 -8.02 -14.45
N GLU A 42 3.48 -8.26 -13.53
CA GLU A 42 3.93 -9.61 -13.19
C GLU A 42 2.86 -10.40 -12.43
N LEU A 43 2.11 -9.73 -11.53
CA LEU A 43 0.99 -10.36 -10.82
C LEU A 43 -0.03 -10.98 -11.80
N LEU A 44 -0.40 -10.22 -12.83
CA LEU A 44 -1.40 -10.66 -13.80
C LEU A 44 -0.85 -11.62 -14.87
N ARG A 45 0.48 -11.82 -14.94
CA ARG A 45 1.13 -12.63 -15.98
C ARG A 45 0.61 -14.06 -16.03
N ASN A 46 0.58 -14.73 -14.88
CA ASN A 46 0.10 -16.12 -14.79
C ASN A 46 -1.42 -16.25 -15.04
N PRO A 47 -2.28 -15.41 -14.42
CA PRO A 47 -3.71 -15.37 -14.74
C PRO A 47 -4.02 -15.10 -16.22
N ALA A 48 -3.38 -14.11 -16.83
CA ALA A 48 -3.59 -13.76 -18.23
C ALA A 48 -3.20 -14.91 -19.16
N LYS A 49 -2.08 -15.60 -18.87
CA LYS A 49 -1.64 -16.75 -19.66
C LYS A 49 -2.66 -17.88 -19.66
N ARG A 50 -3.38 -18.13 -18.55
CA ARG A 50 -4.42 -19.18 -18.47
C ARG A 50 -5.59 -18.92 -19.42
N ILE A 51 -5.87 -17.66 -19.71
CA ILE A 51 -6.95 -17.24 -20.62
C ILE A 51 -6.45 -16.85 -22.02
N GLY A 52 -5.17 -17.16 -22.32
CA GLY A 52 -4.57 -16.91 -23.63
C GLY A 52 -4.14 -15.47 -23.91
N LEU A 53 -4.03 -14.62 -22.87
CA LEU A 53 -3.57 -13.24 -22.99
C LEU A 53 -2.11 -13.07 -22.59
N ASP A 54 -1.42 -12.11 -23.22
CA ASP A 54 -0.05 -11.72 -22.91
C ASP A 54 -0.03 -10.32 -22.31
N VAL A 55 0.27 -10.23 -21.01
CA VAL A 55 0.28 -8.96 -20.26
C VAL A 55 1.28 -7.94 -20.82
N ASN A 56 2.29 -8.37 -21.57
CA ASN A 56 3.20 -7.43 -22.21
C ASN A 56 2.54 -6.62 -23.33
N LYS A 57 1.44 -7.13 -23.90
CA LYS A 57 0.67 -6.49 -24.97
C LYS A 57 -0.53 -5.70 -24.46
N GLU A 58 -0.90 -5.89 -23.19
CA GLU A 58 -2.00 -5.19 -22.54
C GLU A 58 -1.50 -3.93 -21.82
N THR A 59 -2.05 -2.77 -22.16
CA THR A 59 -1.71 -1.49 -21.52
C THR A 59 -2.62 -1.16 -20.33
N ASP A 60 -3.83 -1.71 -20.31
CA ASP A 60 -4.81 -1.51 -19.25
C ASP A 60 -4.92 -2.76 -18.37
N LEU A 61 -4.16 -2.76 -17.28
CA LEU A 61 -4.12 -3.84 -16.31
C LEU A 61 -5.45 -3.97 -15.54
N VAL A 62 -6.24 -2.89 -15.44
CA VAL A 62 -7.54 -2.90 -14.75
C VAL A 62 -8.57 -3.62 -15.63
N ALA A 63 -8.63 -3.29 -16.92
CA ALA A 63 -9.47 -3.99 -17.88
C ALA A 63 -9.09 -5.48 -17.99
N LEU A 64 -7.78 -5.78 -18.01
CA LEU A 64 -7.28 -7.15 -18.01
C LEU A 64 -7.73 -7.93 -16.76
N ALA A 65 -7.59 -7.34 -15.57
CA ALA A 65 -8.06 -7.93 -14.32
C ALA A 65 -9.56 -8.22 -14.34
N GLN A 66 -10.36 -7.30 -14.88
CA GLN A 66 -11.81 -7.49 -15.04
C GLN A 66 -12.15 -8.60 -16.04
N TYR A 67 -11.39 -8.72 -17.12
CA TYR A 67 -11.59 -9.78 -18.12
C TYR A 67 -11.22 -11.16 -17.56
N ILE A 68 -10.11 -11.26 -16.81
CA ILE A 68 -9.73 -12.46 -16.06
C ILE A 68 -10.87 -12.87 -15.12
N TYR A 69 -11.41 -11.91 -14.35
CA TYR A 69 -12.53 -12.16 -13.46
C TYR A 69 -13.77 -12.69 -14.19
N ASN A 70 -14.12 -12.09 -15.33
CA ASN A 70 -15.28 -12.50 -16.13
C ASN A 70 -15.11 -13.92 -16.71
N LYS A 71 -13.88 -14.35 -17.00
CA LYS A 71 -13.58 -15.68 -17.54
C LYS A 71 -13.51 -16.77 -16.48
N ASP A 72 -12.95 -16.49 -15.29
CA ASP A 72 -12.83 -17.45 -14.19
C ASP A 72 -14.16 -17.63 -13.43
N GLY A 73 -15.15 -16.75 -13.61
CA GLY A 73 -16.51 -16.89 -13.07
C GLY A 73 -16.62 -16.72 -11.55
N SER A 74 -15.53 -16.44 -10.85
CA SER A 74 -15.52 -16.18 -9.40
C SER A 74 -14.41 -15.20 -8.99
N LYS A 75 -14.63 -14.48 -7.87
CA LYS A 75 -13.65 -13.50 -7.35
C LYS A 75 -12.47 -14.18 -6.66
N GLN A 76 -12.64 -15.43 -6.23
CA GLN A 76 -11.70 -16.11 -5.36
C GLN A 76 -10.30 -16.29 -5.96
N PRO A 77 -10.11 -16.76 -7.20
CA PRO A 77 -8.78 -16.96 -7.76
C PRO A 77 -7.97 -15.65 -7.83
N MET A 78 -8.64 -14.55 -8.18
CA MET A 78 -8.02 -13.24 -8.26
C MET A 78 -7.71 -12.67 -6.87
N ALA A 79 -8.67 -12.76 -5.95
CA ALA A 79 -8.49 -12.30 -4.57
C ALA A 79 -7.41 -13.10 -3.83
N GLU A 80 -7.32 -14.41 -4.06
CA GLU A 80 -6.27 -15.27 -3.51
C GLU A 80 -4.91 -14.97 -4.12
N LEU A 81 -4.85 -14.71 -5.43
CA LEU A 81 -3.59 -14.35 -6.10
C LEU A 81 -3.06 -13.00 -5.62
N ILE A 82 -3.95 -12.00 -5.49
CA ILE A 82 -3.69 -10.73 -4.82
C ILE A 82 -3.17 -10.99 -3.40
N ARG A 83 -3.96 -11.69 -2.56
CA ARG A 83 -3.63 -11.96 -1.15
C ARG A 83 -2.28 -12.68 -1.00
N ASN A 84 -2.03 -13.74 -1.76
CA ASN A 84 -0.82 -14.55 -1.62
C ASN A 84 0.44 -13.79 -2.03
N ASN A 85 0.35 -12.89 -3.02
CA ASN A 85 1.47 -12.05 -3.45
C ASN A 85 1.70 -10.86 -2.49
N PHE A 86 0.65 -10.35 -1.84
CA PHE A 86 0.80 -9.29 -0.84
C PHE A 86 1.33 -9.81 0.51
N VAL A 87 0.98 -11.04 0.90
CA VAL A 87 1.48 -11.67 2.14
C VAL A 87 2.99 -11.97 2.10
N SER A 88 3.58 -12.17 0.91
CA SER A 88 5.02 -12.45 0.77
C SER A 88 5.94 -11.24 0.92
N CYS A 89 5.38 -10.01 0.99
CA CYS A 89 6.15 -8.75 0.94
C CYS A 89 6.15 -8.03 2.31
N ASN A 90 6.36 -8.77 3.40
CA ASN A 90 6.16 -8.26 4.77
C ASN A 90 7.36 -7.48 5.36
N ASN A 91 8.19 -6.88 4.52
CA ASN A 91 9.37 -6.14 4.99
C ASN A 91 9.00 -4.69 5.30
N ILE A 92 8.80 -4.38 6.58
CA ILE A 92 8.71 -2.99 7.05
C ILE A 92 9.95 -2.24 6.54
N ASN A 93 9.75 -1.16 5.77
CA ASN A 93 10.83 -0.32 5.29
C ASN A 93 11.07 0.90 6.20
N GLU A 94 12.16 1.63 5.93
CA GLU A 94 12.57 2.78 6.73
C GLU A 94 11.47 3.84 6.90
N ASN A 95 10.70 4.13 5.85
CA ASN A 95 9.62 5.11 5.92
C ASN A 95 8.52 4.67 6.89
N HIS A 96 8.16 3.39 6.90
CA HIS A 96 7.21 2.85 7.88
C HIS A 96 7.76 2.97 9.30
N GLU A 97 9.05 2.72 9.52
CA GLU A 97 9.67 2.84 10.84
C GLU A 97 9.74 4.29 11.33
N ILE A 98 10.05 5.25 10.45
CA ILE A 98 10.05 6.69 10.77
C ILE A 98 8.64 7.13 11.14
N LEU A 99 7.64 6.84 10.31
CA LEU A 99 6.25 7.20 10.56
C LEU A 99 5.75 6.62 11.89
N ALA A 100 6.08 5.37 12.19
CA ALA A 100 5.68 4.74 13.43
C ALA A 100 6.30 5.39 14.68
N LYS A 101 7.46 6.06 14.58
CA LYS A 101 8.06 6.81 15.70
C LYS A 101 7.43 8.19 15.91
N LEU A 102 6.85 8.79 14.86
CA LEU A 102 6.22 10.10 14.96
C LEU A 102 4.88 10.04 15.74
N PRO A 103 4.48 11.08 16.48
CA PRO A 103 3.23 11.10 17.24
C PRO A 103 2.00 11.38 16.34
N ILE A 104 1.95 10.77 15.16
CA ILE A 104 0.81 10.83 14.22
C ILE A 104 -0.22 9.77 14.62
N LYS A 105 -1.48 10.19 14.73
CA LYS A 105 -2.59 9.34 15.20
C LYS A 105 -3.44 8.77 14.07
N THR A 106 -3.42 9.41 12.90
CA THR A 106 -4.36 9.11 11.81
C THR A 106 -3.62 8.71 10.54
N TYR A 107 -3.94 7.52 10.05
CA TYR A 107 -3.42 6.97 8.81
C TYR A 107 -4.59 6.54 7.93
N TRP A 108 -4.54 6.94 6.67
CA TRP A 108 -5.42 6.48 5.61
C TRP A 108 -4.56 5.77 4.58
N THR A 109 -5.04 4.65 4.05
CA THR A 109 -4.31 3.93 3.01
C THR A 109 -5.27 3.25 2.05
N THR A 110 -4.87 3.17 0.79
CA THR A 110 -5.52 2.32 -0.23
C THR A 110 -4.84 0.96 -0.36
N ASN A 111 -3.80 0.70 0.44
CA ASN A 111 -3.02 -0.53 0.34
C ASN A 111 -3.72 -1.67 1.09
N TYR A 112 -3.60 -2.88 0.55
CA TYR A 112 -4.11 -4.09 1.19
C TYR A 112 -3.20 -4.65 2.27
N ASP A 113 -1.97 -4.13 2.37
CA ASP A 113 -0.96 -4.57 3.31
C ASP A 113 -1.24 -4.18 4.76
N SER A 114 -0.43 -4.73 5.67
CA SER A 114 -0.45 -4.41 7.10
C SER A 114 0.82 -3.67 7.56
N LEU A 115 1.64 -3.14 6.66
CA LEU A 115 2.97 -2.63 7.01
C LEU A 115 2.92 -1.43 7.96
N ILE A 116 1.91 -0.57 7.81
CA ILE A 116 1.69 0.57 8.72
C ILE A 116 1.33 0.05 10.11
N GLU A 117 0.35 -0.85 10.19
CA GLU A 117 -0.12 -1.45 11.44
C GLU A 117 0.98 -2.23 12.16
N ASP A 118 1.75 -3.02 11.42
CA ASP A 118 2.83 -3.84 11.94
C ASP A 118 4.01 -2.97 12.42
N SER A 119 4.32 -1.89 11.70
CA SER A 119 5.33 -0.91 12.14
C SER A 119 4.90 -0.20 13.42
N LEU A 120 3.63 0.22 13.53
CA LEU A 120 3.08 0.82 14.74
C LEU A 120 3.17 -0.13 15.94
N LYS A 121 2.78 -1.41 15.77
CA LYS A 121 2.88 -2.44 16.81
C LYS A 121 4.32 -2.68 17.24
N LYS A 122 5.25 -2.78 16.28
CA LYS A 122 6.69 -2.92 16.54
C LYS A 122 7.26 -1.74 17.35
N ASN A 123 6.66 -0.55 17.21
CA ASN A 123 7.01 0.64 17.97
C ASN A 123 6.23 0.79 19.30
N GLY A 124 5.56 -0.26 19.77
CA GLY A 124 4.83 -0.26 21.04
C GLY A 124 3.49 0.49 21.01
N LYS A 125 2.95 0.78 19.81
CA LYS A 125 1.64 1.41 19.64
C LYS A 125 0.56 0.35 19.39
N ASN A 126 -0.68 0.66 19.75
CA ASN A 126 -1.82 -0.21 19.51
C ASN A 126 -2.78 0.44 18.49
N PRO A 127 -2.62 0.15 17.17
CA PRO A 127 -3.46 0.76 16.15
C PRO A 127 -4.88 0.20 16.18
N ASP A 128 -5.88 1.07 16.07
CA ASP A 128 -7.26 0.69 15.75
C ASP A 128 -7.42 0.63 14.22
N VAL A 129 -7.76 -0.54 13.69
CA VAL A 129 -7.66 -0.84 12.25
C VAL A 129 -9.07 -1.07 11.70
N LYS A 130 -9.53 -0.18 10.81
CA LYS A 130 -10.86 -0.22 10.20
C LYS A 130 -10.73 -0.46 8.70
N LYS A 131 -11.19 -1.61 8.21
CA LYS A 131 -11.11 -2.01 6.78
C LYS A 131 -12.50 -2.18 6.16
N SER A 132 -13.56 -2.24 6.97
CA SER A 132 -14.94 -2.42 6.54
C SER A 132 -15.87 -1.39 7.20
N VAL A 133 -17.01 -1.13 6.57
CA VAL A 133 -18.06 -0.23 7.10
C VAL A 133 -18.64 -0.74 8.44
N LYS A 134 -18.43 -2.02 8.76
CA LYS A 134 -18.91 -2.65 9.98
C LYS A 134 -17.88 -2.61 11.13
N ASP A 135 -16.69 -2.08 10.89
CA ASP A 135 -15.56 -2.03 11.84
C ASP A 135 -15.53 -0.76 12.71
#